data_AF-A0A2S6F4C8-F1
#
_entry.id   AF-A0A2S6F4C8-F1
#
_cell.length_a   1.000
_cell.length_b   1.000
_cell.length_c   1.000
_cell.angle_alpha   90.00
_cell.angle_beta   90.00
_cell.angle_gamma   90.00
#
_symmetry.space_group_name_H-M   'P 1'
#
loop_
_entity.id
_entity.type
_entity.pdbx_description
1 polymer ?
#
loop_
_entity_poly.entity_id
_entity_poly.type
_entity_poly.pdbx_seq_one_letter_code
_entity_poly.pdbx_strand_id
1 'polypeptide(L)'
;MQLREKSMAGNKGLDRFHNAQNSNTYGYDHAFREIQEGKKSSHWIWYIFPQLENLGKSPSAKLYGIKDFSEACDYLKDPELFKRYFELIKLTEEKLKNIPLSHLMGGFPDDRKFISSLTLFQATANYLSSKETDSQNKYHELYETCNRIFKQIARQGYSPCHQTELLVKNKSNSPVKKATEKQTPPPHITIFSPKQSKANTTHPISKELSQYINKRKNEWGYHYNFLGLVALVYFIQDLILGTDHFNHKAREVKLSAASKLQKILDPKCHEQCNLNPSERKALSDGRLGKIINKHGGLDKILTEAPDKLAKTDRDQEMNSNPFS
;
A
#
# COMPACT_ATOMS: atom_id res chain seq x y z
N MET A 1 17.69 -41.77 -18.44
CA MET A 1 16.73 -41.15 -19.39
C MET A 1 15.47 -40.65 -18.68
N GLN A 2 14.83 -41.46 -17.81
CA GLN A 2 13.62 -41.06 -17.04
C GLN A 2 13.78 -39.89 -16.05
N LEU A 3 15.00 -39.59 -15.58
CA LEU A 3 15.26 -38.40 -14.73
C LEU A 3 15.29 -37.08 -15.51
N ARG A 4 15.54 -37.11 -16.83
CA ARG A 4 15.49 -35.93 -17.72
C ARG A 4 14.10 -35.65 -18.27
N GLU A 5 13.24 -36.65 -18.38
CA GLU A 5 11.85 -36.47 -18.85
C GLU A 5 10.96 -35.81 -17.78
N LYS A 6 11.25 -36.02 -16.49
CA LYS A 6 10.51 -35.38 -15.40
C LYS A 6 10.77 -33.87 -15.27
N SER A 7 11.85 -33.34 -15.88
CA SER A 7 12.16 -31.90 -15.88
C SER A 7 11.58 -31.15 -17.08
N MET A 8 11.01 -31.85 -18.07
CA MET A 8 10.40 -31.25 -19.27
C MET A 8 8.87 -31.26 -19.26
N ALA A 9 8.24 -31.73 -18.18
CA ALA A 9 6.91 -31.25 -17.82
C ALA A 9 7.04 -29.81 -17.32
N GLY A 10 7.48 -28.91 -18.22
CA GLY A 10 7.58 -27.49 -17.96
C GLY A 10 6.27 -27.04 -17.35
N ASN A 11 6.35 -26.30 -16.25
CA ASN A 11 5.19 -25.82 -15.55
C ASN A 11 4.42 -24.91 -16.54
N LYS A 12 3.47 -25.48 -17.28
CA LYS A 12 2.72 -24.79 -18.36
C LYS A 12 2.06 -23.50 -17.89
N GLY A 13 1.95 -23.29 -16.57
CA GLY A 13 1.59 -22.01 -15.99
C GLY A 13 2.59 -20.90 -16.32
N LEU A 14 3.89 -21.15 -16.21
CA LEU A 14 4.93 -20.10 -16.27
C LEU A 14 5.20 -19.58 -17.69
N ASP A 15 4.77 -20.28 -18.74
CA ASP A 15 4.92 -19.86 -20.15
C ASP A 15 4.41 -18.44 -20.40
N ARG A 16 3.38 -18.01 -19.65
CA ARG A 16 2.87 -16.64 -19.73
C ARG A 16 3.94 -15.59 -19.41
N PHE A 17 4.81 -15.84 -18.42
CA PHE A 17 5.89 -14.95 -18.05
C PHE A 17 6.99 -14.95 -19.12
N HIS A 18 7.41 -16.14 -19.56
CA HIS A 18 8.40 -16.28 -20.63
C HIS A 18 7.98 -15.53 -21.90
N ASN A 19 6.75 -15.77 -22.36
CA ASN A 19 6.21 -15.14 -23.56
C ASN A 19 6.15 -13.61 -23.43
N ALA A 20 5.73 -13.09 -22.28
CA ALA A 20 5.65 -11.65 -22.04
C ALA A 20 7.04 -11.01 -21.96
N GLN A 21 7.98 -11.65 -21.27
CA GLN A 21 9.34 -11.14 -21.12
C GLN A 21 10.17 -11.26 -22.40
N ASN A 22 9.84 -12.18 -23.31
CA ASN A 22 10.48 -12.30 -24.63
C ASN A 22 9.89 -11.35 -25.68
N SER A 23 8.92 -10.50 -25.32
CA SER A 23 8.32 -9.53 -26.24
C SER A 23 9.34 -8.46 -26.67
N ASN A 24 9.43 -8.19 -27.97
CA ASN A 24 10.29 -7.14 -28.51
C ASN A 24 9.82 -5.71 -28.20
N THR A 25 8.58 -5.52 -27.74
CA THR A 25 8.05 -4.18 -27.46
C THR A 25 8.34 -3.76 -26.02
N TYR A 26 7.85 -4.52 -25.04
CA TYR A 26 7.97 -4.19 -23.61
C TYR A 26 8.46 -5.38 -22.78
N GLY A 27 9.29 -6.25 -23.36
CA GLY A 27 9.87 -7.41 -22.67
C GLY A 27 11.00 -7.06 -21.70
N TYR A 28 11.75 -8.09 -21.31
CA TYR A 28 12.84 -8.04 -20.34
C TYR A 28 13.89 -6.98 -20.68
N ASP A 29 14.41 -7.00 -21.92
CA ASP A 29 15.47 -6.07 -22.34
C ASP A 29 15.01 -4.61 -22.27
N HIS A 30 13.72 -4.36 -22.52
CA HIS A 30 13.14 -3.02 -22.40
C HIS A 30 13.03 -2.59 -20.93
N ALA A 31 12.54 -3.47 -20.06
CA ALA A 31 12.45 -3.20 -18.63
C ALA A 31 13.84 -2.97 -18.01
N PHE A 32 14.83 -3.78 -18.39
CA PHE A 32 16.21 -3.64 -17.94
C PHE A 32 16.77 -2.27 -18.30
N ARG A 33 16.62 -1.84 -19.56
CA ARG A 33 17.08 -0.53 -20.03
C ARG A 33 16.42 0.62 -19.28
N GLU A 34 15.10 0.59 -19.09
CA GLU A 34 14.39 1.65 -18.36
C GLU A 34 14.84 1.77 -16.90
N ILE A 35 15.05 0.64 -16.21
CA ILE A 35 15.59 0.66 -14.85
C ILE A 35 17.05 1.13 -14.87
N GLN A 36 17.84 0.75 -15.87
CA GLN A 36 19.22 1.21 -16.03
C GLN A 36 19.30 2.73 -16.25
N GLU A 37 18.37 3.29 -17.01
CA GLU A 37 18.19 4.74 -17.23
C GLU A 37 17.57 5.45 -16.03
N GLY A 38 17.11 4.70 -15.03
CA GLY A 38 16.65 5.22 -13.74
C GLY A 38 15.18 5.57 -13.68
N LYS A 39 14.39 5.23 -14.70
CA LYS A 39 12.95 5.51 -14.70
C LYS A 39 12.17 4.56 -15.60
N LYS A 40 11.28 3.78 -14.99
CA LYS A 40 10.23 3.06 -15.67
C LYS A 40 9.28 4.02 -16.40
N SER A 41 8.96 3.70 -17.66
CA SER A 41 8.02 4.44 -18.52
C SER A 41 7.03 3.56 -19.30
N SER A 42 7.28 2.26 -19.45
CA SER A 42 6.44 1.35 -20.25
C SER A 42 5.65 0.30 -19.44
N HIS A 43 4.86 -0.53 -20.12
CA HIS A 43 3.82 -1.39 -19.53
C HIS A 43 4.28 -2.83 -19.26
N TRP A 44 5.24 -3.01 -18.35
CA TRP A 44 5.83 -4.32 -18.08
C TRP A 44 5.77 -4.81 -16.62
N ILE A 45 5.26 -3.98 -15.70
CA ILE A 45 5.33 -4.23 -14.25
C ILE A 45 4.81 -5.61 -13.85
N TRP A 46 3.75 -6.10 -14.48
CA TRP A 46 3.03 -7.30 -14.04
C TRP A 46 3.77 -8.60 -14.27
N TYR A 47 4.60 -8.69 -15.32
CA TYR A 47 5.32 -9.91 -15.70
C TYR A 47 6.82 -9.83 -15.44
N ILE A 48 7.34 -8.64 -15.11
CA ILE A 48 8.72 -8.44 -14.66
C ILE A 48 8.82 -8.49 -13.13
N PHE A 49 7.92 -7.79 -12.42
CA PHE A 49 7.80 -7.81 -10.96
C PHE A 49 6.41 -8.32 -10.55
N PRO A 50 6.12 -9.62 -10.76
CA PRO A 50 4.79 -10.15 -10.53
C PRO A 50 4.44 -10.19 -9.04
N GLN A 51 3.18 -9.89 -8.73
CA GLN A 51 2.63 -9.96 -7.37
C GLN A 51 1.56 -11.06 -7.29
N LEU A 52 1.09 -11.37 -6.08
CA LEU A 52 -0.02 -12.31 -5.91
C LEU A 52 -1.27 -11.86 -6.69
N GLU A 53 -1.92 -12.81 -7.37
CA GLU A 53 -3.05 -12.58 -8.27
C GLU A 53 -4.24 -11.89 -7.59
N ASN A 54 -4.45 -12.16 -6.30
CA ASN A 54 -5.56 -11.59 -5.54
C ASN A 54 -5.37 -10.11 -5.15
N LEU A 55 -4.16 -9.55 -5.32
CA LEU A 55 -3.88 -8.13 -5.09
C LEU A 55 -4.27 -7.27 -6.30
N GLY A 56 -4.28 -7.87 -7.49
CA GLY A 56 -4.59 -7.20 -8.75
C GLY A 56 -6.07 -7.27 -9.12
N LYS A 57 -6.58 -6.20 -9.74
CA LYS A 57 -7.94 -6.16 -10.31
C LYS A 57 -7.96 -6.02 -11.84
N SER A 58 -6.87 -5.54 -12.46
CA SER A 58 -6.82 -5.40 -13.92
C SER A 58 -6.66 -6.76 -14.60
N PRO A 59 -7.10 -6.91 -15.86
CA PRO A 59 -6.90 -8.13 -16.63
C PRO A 59 -5.44 -8.58 -16.66
N SER A 60 -4.48 -7.66 -16.87
CA SER A 60 -3.05 -7.98 -16.85
C SER A 60 -2.55 -8.41 -15.48
N ALA A 61 -3.06 -7.82 -14.39
CA ALA A 61 -2.70 -8.21 -13.04
C ALA A 61 -3.29 -9.57 -12.64
N LYS A 62 -4.40 -9.99 -13.27
CA LYS A 62 -4.95 -11.35 -13.16
C LYS A 62 -4.15 -12.33 -14.02
N LEU A 63 -3.87 -11.99 -15.26
CA LEU A 63 -3.13 -12.84 -16.19
C LEU A 63 -1.72 -13.17 -15.67
N TYR A 64 -0.97 -12.16 -15.23
CA TYR A 64 0.41 -12.33 -14.75
C TYR A 64 0.52 -12.39 -13.22
N GLY A 65 -0.60 -12.48 -12.52
CA GLY A 65 -0.60 -12.69 -11.08
C GLY A 65 0.01 -14.05 -10.73
N ILE A 66 0.81 -14.11 -9.68
CA ILE A 66 1.23 -15.38 -9.06
C ILE A 66 0.04 -15.93 -8.27
N LYS A 67 -0.41 -17.13 -8.62
CA LYS A 67 -1.60 -17.78 -8.05
C LYS A 67 -1.42 -18.01 -6.55
N ASP A 68 -0.27 -18.55 -6.17
CA ASP A 68 0.07 -18.81 -4.77
C ASP A 68 1.57 -19.00 -4.54
N PHE A 69 1.93 -19.32 -3.29
CA PHE A 69 3.32 -19.51 -2.87
C PHE A 69 4.03 -20.68 -3.57
N SER A 70 3.30 -21.72 -4.01
CA SER A 70 3.91 -22.82 -4.77
C SER A 70 4.35 -22.33 -6.14
N GLU A 71 3.49 -21.56 -6.84
CA GLU A 71 3.87 -20.97 -8.13
C GLU A 71 5.01 -19.94 -7.98
N ALA A 72 5.07 -19.21 -6.86
CA ALA A 72 6.22 -18.34 -6.56
C ALA A 72 7.53 -19.14 -6.44
N CYS A 73 7.48 -20.31 -5.79
CA CYS A 73 8.63 -21.22 -5.71
C CYS A 73 9.01 -21.76 -7.10
N ASP A 74 8.04 -22.15 -7.92
CA ASP A 74 8.28 -22.62 -9.27
C ASP A 74 8.89 -21.52 -10.15
N TYR A 75 8.43 -20.28 -10.01
CA TYR A 75 8.99 -19.11 -10.69
C TYR A 75 10.48 -18.90 -10.33
N LEU A 76 10.87 -19.02 -9.06
CA LEU A 76 12.29 -18.89 -8.68
C LEU A 76 13.13 -20.12 -9.04
N LYS A 77 12.53 -21.31 -9.16
CA LYS A 77 13.24 -22.52 -9.61
C LYS A 77 13.49 -22.52 -11.11
N ASP A 78 12.66 -21.83 -11.88
CA ASP A 78 12.88 -21.61 -13.30
C ASP A 78 14.18 -20.82 -13.54
N PRO A 79 15.18 -21.38 -14.26
CA PRO A 79 16.49 -20.75 -14.40
C PRO A 79 16.48 -19.37 -15.06
N GLU A 80 15.67 -19.18 -16.10
CA GLU A 80 15.66 -17.93 -16.88
C GLU A 80 14.86 -16.85 -16.15
N LEU A 81 13.69 -17.20 -15.59
CA LEU A 81 12.89 -16.25 -14.80
C LEU A 81 13.64 -15.82 -13.53
N PHE A 82 14.33 -16.74 -12.86
CA PHE A 82 15.18 -16.40 -11.72
C PHE A 82 16.28 -15.44 -12.11
N LYS A 83 17.03 -15.76 -13.18
CA LYS A 83 18.14 -14.92 -13.66
C LYS A 83 17.67 -13.51 -13.93
N ARG A 84 16.61 -13.35 -14.75
CA ARG A 84 16.04 -12.05 -15.12
C ARG A 84 15.53 -11.26 -13.93
N TYR A 85 14.77 -11.91 -13.04
CA TYR A 85 14.26 -11.27 -11.84
C TYR A 85 15.42 -10.79 -10.96
N PHE A 86 16.42 -11.63 -10.74
CA PHE A 86 17.52 -11.31 -9.86
C PHE A 86 18.42 -10.20 -10.43
N GLU A 87 18.72 -10.23 -11.73
CA GLU A 87 19.47 -9.17 -12.42
C GLU A 87 18.78 -7.81 -12.26
N LEU A 88 17.46 -7.74 -12.47
CA LEU A 88 16.68 -6.52 -12.25
C LEU A 88 16.60 -6.09 -10.78
N ILE A 89 16.58 -7.03 -9.85
CA ILE A 89 16.63 -6.72 -8.41
C ILE A 89 17.99 -6.12 -8.02
N LYS A 90 19.11 -6.67 -8.51
CA LYS A 90 20.45 -6.08 -8.28
C LYS A 90 20.57 -4.69 -8.91
N LEU A 91 20.09 -4.53 -10.14
CA LEU A 91 20.08 -3.23 -10.81
C LEU A 91 19.22 -2.22 -10.05
N THR A 92 18.03 -2.64 -9.58
CA THR A 92 17.16 -1.79 -8.75
C THR A 92 17.87 -1.39 -7.45
N GLU A 93 18.55 -2.31 -6.77
CA GLU A 93 19.34 -2.01 -5.57
C GLU A 93 20.41 -0.94 -5.84
N GLU A 94 21.11 -1.01 -6.98
CA GLU A 94 22.10 -0.01 -7.37
C GLU A 94 21.46 1.36 -7.58
N LYS A 95 20.37 1.43 -8.35
CA LYS A 95 19.71 2.71 -8.69
C LYS A 95 19.08 3.40 -7.49
N LEU A 96 18.57 2.63 -6.53
CA LEU A 96 17.95 3.17 -5.32
C LEU A 96 18.91 3.93 -4.40
N LYS A 97 20.23 3.82 -4.61
CA LYS A 97 21.23 4.65 -3.91
C LYS A 97 21.06 6.15 -4.22
N ASN A 98 20.62 6.48 -5.43
CA ASN A 98 20.54 7.86 -5.92
C ASN A 98 19.14 8.27 -6.37
N ILE A 99 18.26 7.31 -6.66
CA ILE A 99 16.93 7.56 -7.24
C ILE A 99 15.85 7.06 -6.27
N PRO A 100 14.88 7.90 -5.86
CA PRO A 100 13.75 7.44 -5.06
C PRO A 100 12.94 6.36 -5.77
N LEU A 101 12.40 5.39 -5.02
CA LEU A 101 11.64 4.26 -5.58
C LEU A 101 10.44 4.73 -6.41
N SER A 102 9.75 5.77 -5.94
CA SER A 102 8.62 6.36 -6.68
C SER A 102 9.07 6.93 -8.03
N HIS A 103 10.27 7.46 -8.16
CA HIS A 103 10.78 7.91 -9.45
C HIS A 103 11.18 6.72 -10.32
N LEU A 104 11.95 5.80 -9.76
CA LEU A 104 12.49 4.63 -10.46
C LEU A 104 11.37 3.75 -11.04
N MET A 105 10.30 3.52 -10.29
CA MET A 105 9.16 2.68 -10.71
C MET A 105 8.05 3.45 -11.42
N GLY A 106 8.21 4.75 -11.70
CA GLY A 106 7.17 5.56 -12.35
C GLY A 106 5.99 5.91 -11.43
N GLY A 107 6.14 5.72 -10.12
CA GLY A 107 5.23 6.15 -9.08
C GLY A 107 4.10 5.17 -8.82
N PHE A 108 3.05 5.67 -8.16
CA PHE A 108 1.83 4.90 -7.94
C PHE A 108 1.14 4.58 -9.27
N PRO A 109 0.69 3.33 -9.52
CA PRO A 109 0.63 2.22 -8.57
C PRO A 109 1.83 1.24 -8.61
N ASP A 110 2.81 1.49 -9.48
CA ASP A 110 3.83 0.51 -9.84
C ASP A 110 4.91 0.36 -8.76
N ASP A 111 5.18 1.42 -7.99
CA ASP A 111 5.96 1.33 -6.76
C ASP A 111 5.37 0.28 -5.78
N ARG A 112 4.05 0.28 -5.54
CA ARG A 112 3.37 -0.69 -4.67
C ARG A 112 3.35 -2.10 -5.26
N LYS A 113 3.32 -2.23 -6.58
CA LYS A 113 3.45 -3.54 -7.26
C LYS A 113 4.84 -4.11 -7.06
N PHE A 114 5.87 -3.29 -7.25
CA PHE A 114 7.25 -3.65 -6.96
C PHE A 114 7.41 -4.11 -5.50
N ILE A 115 6.90 -3.35 -4.53
CA ILE A 115 6.93 -3.77 -3.11
C ILE A 115 6.23 -5.11 -2.89
N SER A 116 5.07 -5.30 -3.50
CA SER A 116 4.31 -6.55 -3.35
C SER A 116 5.06 -7.75 -3.92
N SER A 117 5.71 -7.58 -5.08
CA SER A 117 6.61 -8.58 -5.69
C SER A 117 7.83 -8.84 -4.80
N LEU A 118 8.50 -7.79 -4.35
CA LEU A 118 9.70 -7.90 -3.53
C LEU A 118 9.42 -8.65 -2.21
N THR A 119 8.30 -8.34 -1.55
CA THR A 119 7.86 -9.06 -0.34
C THR A 119 7.59 -10.54 -0.62
N LEU A 120 6.92 -10.86 -1.73
CA LEU A 120 6.62 -12.24 -2.11
C LEU A 120 7.92 -13.02 -2.32
N PHE A 121 8.78 -12.52 -3.20
CA PHE A 121 9.99 -13.24 -3.58
C PHE A 121 11.09 -13.22 -2.53
N GLN A 122 11.13 -12.23 -1.63
CA GLN A 122 11.95 -12.29 -0.42
C GLN A 122 11.55 -13.50 0.44
N ALA A 123 10.26 -13.67 0.72
CA ALA A 123 9.78 -14.79 1.53
C ALA A 123 9.99 -16.14 0.83
N THR A 124 9.76 -16.21 -0.49
CA THR A 124 10.02 -17.40 -1.30
C THR A 124 11.50 -17.76 -1.30
N ALA A 125 12.38 -16.78 -1.50
CA ALA A 125 13.82 -16.99 -1.52
C ALA A 125 14.34 -17.47 -0.15
N ASN A 126 13.84 -16.91 0.95
CA ASN A 126 14.13 -17.39 2.31
C ASN A 126 13.66 -18.84 2.54
N TYR A 127 12.48 -19.18 2.04
CA TYR A 127 11.97 -20.54 2.14
C TYR A 127 12.84 -21.52 1.35
N LEU A 128 13.16 -21.22 0.09
CA LEU A 128 13.97 -22.08 -0.76
C LEU A 128 15.42 -22.20 -0.24
N SER A 129 16.00 -21.11 0.26
CA SER A 129 17.35 -21.13 0.82
C SER A 129 17.45 -22.06 2.04
N SER A 130 16.38 -22.17 2.86
CA SER A 130 16.33 -23.09 4.00
C SER A 130 16.20 -24.58 3.62
N LYS A 131 15.82 -24.88 2.37
CA LYS A 131 15.59 -26.24 1.86
C LYS A 131 16.77 -26.79 1.06
N GLU A 132 17.63 -25.91 0.54
CA GLU A 132 18.75 -26.28 -0.31
C GLU A 132 20.05 -26.28 0.52
N THR A 133 20.72 -27.42 0.56
CA THR A 133 21.94 -27.65 1.36
C THR A 133 23.23 -27.25 0.64
N ASP A 134 23.14 -26.67 -0.55
CA ASP A 134 24.31 -26.45 -1.42
C ASP A 134 25.00 -25.11 -1.19
N SER A 135 26.33 -25.09 -1.31
CA SER A 135 27.25 -23.98 -0.98
C SER A 135 27.15 -22.75 -1.90
N GLN A 136 26.23 -22.76 -2.86
CA GLN A 136 25.97 -21.72 -3.86
C GLN A 136 24.50 -21.29 -3.78
N ASN A 137 24.06 -20.85 -2.60
CA ASN A 137 22.65 -20.55 -2.34
C ASN A 137 22.23 -19.22 -2.99
N LYS A 138 22.02 -19.26 -4.32
CA LYS A 138 21.52 -18.13 -5.12
C LYS A 138 20.23 -17.53 -4.54
N TYR A 139 19.39 -18.33 -3.88
CA TYR A 139 18.19 -17.84 -3.21
C TYR A 139 18.53 -17.03 -1.96
N HIS A 140 19.55 -17.42 -1.19
CA HIS A 140 20.03 -16.61 -0.07
C HIS A 140 20.55 -15.25 -0.55
N GLU A 141 21.28 -15.19 -1.66
CA GLU A 141 21.75 -13.91 -2.22
C GLU A 141 20.57 -13.02 -2.66
N LEU A 142 19.54 -13.59 -3.28
CA LEU A 142 18.31 -12.86 -3.62
C LEU A 142 17.61 -12.35 -2.36
N TYR A 143 17.46 -13.19 -1.33
CA TYR A 143 16.86 -12.80 -0.05
C TYR A 143 17.59 -11.62 0.60
N GLU A 144 18.92 -11.69 0.69
CA GLU A 144 19.72 -10.60 1.27
C GLU A 144 19.64 -9.32 0.43
N THR A 145 19.59 -9.44 -0.90
CA THR A 145 19.40 -8.30 -1.79
C THR A 145 18.05 -7.62 -1.55
N CYS A 146 16.97 -8.40 -1.41
CA CYS A 146 15.66 -7.86 -1.03
C CYS A 146 15.71 -7.14 0.33
N ASN A 147 16.39 -7.71 1.34
CA ASN A 147 16.56 -7.07 2.65
C ASN A 147 17.26 -5.71 2.54
N ARG A 148 18.31 -5.61 1.73
CA ARG A 148 19.03 -4.36 1.51
C ARG A 148 18.17 -3.32 0.80
N ILE A 149 17.39 -3.72 -0.21
CA ILE A 149 16.42 -2.83 -0.87
C ILE A 149 15.41 -2.30 0.16
N PHE A 150 14.80 -3.16 0.98
CA PHE A 150 13.85 -2.73 2.01
C PHE A 150 14.47 -1.72 2.99
N LYS A 151 15.72 -1.93 3.42
CA LYS A 151 16.46 -0.98 4.27
C LYS A 151 16.68 0.38 3.58
N GLN A 152 16.96 0.40 2.28
CA GLN A 152 17.15 1.64 1.53
C GLN A 152 15.84 2.44 1.41
N ILE A 153 14.75 1.78 1.05
CA ILE A 153 13.46 2.44 0.78
C ILE A 153 12.63 2.72 2.05
N ALA A 154 13.00 2.15 3.20
CA ALA A 154 12.32 2.41 4.47
C ALA A 154 12.29 3.91 4.83
N ARG A 155 13.40 4.62 4.55
CA ARG A 155 13.51 6.08 4.75
C ARG A 155 12.59 6.88 3.83
N GLN A 156 12.11 6.27 2.76
CA GLN A 156 11.18 6.86 1.80
C GLN A 156 9.70 6.54 2.16
N GLY A 157 9.45 5.88 3.29
CA GLY A 157 8.09 5.54 3.75
C GLY A 157 7.52 4.25 3.16
N TYR A 158 8.35 3.40 2.54
CA TYR A 158 7.93 2.07 2.10
C TYR A 158 8.22 1.02 3.18
N SER A 159 7.30 0.06 3.30
CA SER A 159 7.44 -1.13 4.13
C SER A 159 7.02 -2.36 3.32
N PRO A 160 7.39 -3.58 3.74
CA PRO A 160 6.87 -4.81 3.13
C PRO A 160 5.35 -4.79 2.99
N CYS A 161 4.84 -5.41 1.92
CA CYS A 161 3.41 -5.44 1.66
C CYS A 161 2.71 -6.37 2.67
N HIS A 162 2.03 -5.76 3.65
CA HIS A 162 1.33 -6.49 4.71
C HIS A 162 0.37 -7.56 4.16
N GLN A 163 -0.38 -7.24 3.10
CA GLN A 163 -1.31 -8.19 2.50
C GLN A 163 -0.57 -9.41 1.91
N THR A 164 0.58 -9.21 1.26
CA THR A 164 1.42 -10.30 0.77
C THR A 164 1.93 -11.15 1.93
N GLU A 165 2.42 -10.54 3.01
CA GLU A 165 2.92 -11.26 4.18
C GLU A 165 1.87 -12.16 4.82
N LEU A 166 0.64 -11.67 4.97
CA LEU A 166 -0.49 -12.47 5.51
C LEU A 166 -0.77 -13.69 4.65
N LEU A 167 -0.78 -13.51 3.32
CA LEU A 167 -1.07 -14.58 2.38
C LEU A 167 0.04 -15.64 2.31
N VAL A 168 1.30 -15.23 2.50
CA VAL A 168 2.44 -16.15 2.56
C VAL A 168 2.48 -16.93 3.89
N LYS A 169 2.30 -16.26 5.04
CA LYS A 169 2.31 -16.89 6.37
C LYS A 169 1.23 -17.95 6.55
N ASN A 170 0.04 -17.71 6.00
CA ASN A 170 -1.06 -18.67 6.08
C ASN A 170 -0.79 -19.98 5.30
N LYS A 171 0.16 -19.99 4.36
CA LYS A 171 0.53 -21.19 3.58
C LYS A 171 1.85 -21.84 4.02
N SER A 172 2.78 -21.11 4.66
CA SER A 172 3.98 -21.73 5.25
C SER A 172 3.67 -22.57 6.49
N ASN A 173 2.52 -22.35 7.13
CA ASN A 173 2.08 -23.01 8.37
C ASN A 173 1.01 -24.10 8.17
N SER A 174 0.99 -24.85 7.05
CA SER A 174 0.15 -26.05 6.95
C SER A 174 0.88 -27.32 7.39
N PRO A 175 0.62 -27.87 8.59
CA PRO A 175 0.89 -29.26 8.90
C PRO A 175 -0.25 -30.18 8.45
N VAL A 176 0.16 -31.40 8.12
CA VAL A 176 -0.59 -32.65 7.97
C VAL A 176 -1.85 -32.74 8.86
N LYS A 177 -2.92 -33.31 8.30
CA LYS A 177 -4.15 -33.73 9.00
C LYS A 177 -3.87 -34.24 10.42
N LYS A 178 -4.54 -33.67 11.42
CA LYS A 178 -4.95 -34.43 12.61
C LYS A 178 -6.28 -33.92 13.16
N ALA A 179 -6.99 -34.90 13.70
CA ALA A 179 -8.40 -34.94 13.99
C ALA A 179 -8.83 -34.03 15.14
N THR A 180 -10.15 -33.80 15.15
CA THR A 180 -11.06 -33.40 16.22
C THR A 180 -10.50 -33.51 17.64
N GLU A 181 -10.57 -32.41 18.40
CA GLU A 181 -10.83 -32.48 19.83
C GLU A 181 -11.58 -31.22 20.32
N LYS A 182 -12.71 -31.47 20.99
CA LYS A 182 -13.54 -30.49 21.70
C LYS A 182 -12.81 -30.04 22.96
N GLN A 183 -12.88 -28.76 23.32
CA GLN A 183 -12.78 -28.36 24.73
C GLN A 183 -13.53 -27.06 25.06
N THR A 184 -14.17 -27.14 26.23
CA THR A 184 -15.22 -26.42 26.96
C THR A 184 -14.88 -24.96 27.38
N PRO A 185 -15.85 -24.07 27.67
CA PRO A 185 -15.59 -22.67 28.04
C PRO A 185 -15.40 -22.46 29.57
N PRO A 186 -14.67 -21.42 30.02
CA PRO A 186 -14.64 -21.01 31.42
C PRO A 186 -15.53 -19.75 31.70
N PRO A 187 -15.81 -19.43 32.97
CA PRO A 187 -17.16 -19.18 33.46
C PRO A 187 -17.57 -17.71 33.63
N HIS A 188 -18.88 -17.52 33.80
CA HIS A 188 -19.53 -16.29 34.27
C HIS A 188 -19.13 -15.92 35.70
N ILE A 189 -18.80 -14.63 35.94
CA ILE A 189 -18.96 -13.96 37.23
C ILE A 189 -19.58 -12.57 37.01
N THR A 190 -20.48 -12.24 37.91
CA THR A 190 -21.57 -11.27 37.83
C THR A 190 -21.17 -9.85 38.25
N ILE A 191 -21.66 -8.88 37.46
CA ILE A 191 -22.17 -7.53 37.77
C ILE A 191 -21.73 -6.86 39.09
N PHE A 192 -20.99 -5.76 38.96
CA PHE A 192 -21.20 -4.54 39.74
C PHE A 192 -21.08 -3.33 38.81
N SER A 193 -22.18 -2.58 38.65
CA SER A 193 -22.17 -1.26 38.04
C SER A 193 -21.75 -0.20 39.05
N PRO A 194 -20.97 0.80 38.61
CA PRO A 194 -21.17 2.15 39.11
C PRO A 194 -21.42 3.15 37.97
N LYS A 195 -22.50 3.93 38.16
CA LYS A 195 -22.86 5.25 37.62
C LYS A 195 -22.19 5.73 36.32
N GLN A 196 -23.05 5.95 35.32
CA GLN A 196 -22.80 6.80 34.17
C GLN A 196 -22.27 8.18 34.57
N SER A 197 -21.16 8.59 33.93
CA SER A 197 -20.87 9.99 33.63
C SER A 197 -20.86 10.17 32.10
N LYS A 198 -21.71 11.07 31.61
CA LYS A 198 -21.75 11.46 30.20
C LYS A 198 -20.61 12.45 29.93
N ALA A 199 -19.76 12.13 28.95
CA ALA A 199 -19.23 13.03 27.91
C ALA A 199 -17.97 12.41 27.29
N ASN A 200 -18.11 11.71 26.17
CA ASN A 200 -17.03 11.44 25.22
C ASN A 200 -17.64 10.94 23.90
N THR A 201 -18.63 11.67 23.40
CA THR A 201 -19.30 11.31 22.15
C THR A 201 -18.50 11.90 21.01
N THR A 202 -17.79 11.04 20.27
CA THR A 202 -17.15 11.39 19.00
C THR A 202 -18.18 12.08 18.08
N HIS A 203 -17.81 13.22 17.47
CA HIS A 203 -18.70 13.98 16.60
C HIS A 203 -19.35 13.08 15.53
N PRO A 204 -20.67 13.18 15.26
CA PRO A 204 -21.41 12.27 14.37
C PRO A 204 -20.79 12.09 12.98
N ILE A 205 -20.17 13.15 12.47
CA ILE A 205 -19.50 13.16 11.17
C ILE A 205 -18.18 12.37 11.12
N SER A 206 -17.54 12.06 12.26
CA SER A 206 -16.18 11.50 12.32
C SER A 206 -16.07 10.13 11.61
N LYS A 207 -17.12 9.30 11.69
CA LYS A 207 -17.18 8.02 10.98
C LYS A 207 -17.23 8.22 9.46
N GLU A 208 -18.04 9.16 8.98
CA GLU A 208 -18.16 9.46 7.56
C GLU A 208 -16.90 10.13 7.01
N LEU A 209 -16.25 11.00 7.78
CA LEU A 209 -14.93 11.56 7.44
C LEU A 209 -13.87 10.46 7.34
N SER A 210 -13.83 9.53 8.30
CA SER A 210 -12.89 8.39 8.28
C SER A 210 -13.11 7.50 7.06
N GLN A 211 -14.38 7.20 6.75
CA GLN A 211 -14.74 6.44 5.55
C GLN A 211 -14.37 7.19 4.27
N TYR A 212 -14.63 8.50 4.21
CA TYR A 212 -14.22 9.35 3.10
C TYR A 212 -12.71 9.35 2.90
N ILE A 213 -11.92 9.56 3.97
CA ILE A 213 -10.46 9.56 3.95
C ILE A 213 -9.94 8.20 3.51
N ASN A 214 -10.44 7.10 4.11
CA ASN A 214 -10.00 5.76 3.75
C ASN A 214 -10.33 5.44 2.28
N LYS A 215 -11.56 5.74 1.85
CA LYS A 215 -11.97 5.56 0.46
C LYS A 215 -11.13 6.42 -0.48
N ARG A 216 -10.90 7.69 -0.18
CA ARG A 216 -10.11 8.62 -1.01
C ARG A 216 -8.61 8.34 -1.01
N LYS A 217 -8.04 7.78 0.06
CA LYS A 217 -6.67 7.24 0.08
C LYS A 217 -6.56 6.00 -0.83
N ASN A 218 -7.61 5.19 -0.87
CA ASN A 218 -7.68 3.96 -1.68
C ASN A 218 -8.30 4.14 -3.08
N GLU A 219 -8.85 5.32 -3.39
CA GLU A 219 -9.29 5.70 -4.74
C GLU A 219 -8.03 6.05 -5.54
N TRP A 220 -7.75 5.25 -6.55
CA TRP A 220 -6.58 5.31 -7.42
C TRP A 220 -6.20 6.74 -7.86
N GLY A 221 -4.91 7.07 -7.81
CA GLY A 221 -4.38 8.17 -8.62
C GLY A 221 -4.11 7.62 -10.02
N TYR A 222 -4.96 7.95 -10.98
CA TYR A 222 -4.70 7.57 -12.37
C TYR A 222 -3.63 8.50 -12.95
N HIS A 223 -2.43 7.98 -13.19
CA HIS A 223 -1.54 8.53 -14.21
C HIS A 223 -1.78 7.74 -15.49
N TYR A 224 -2.29 8.42 -16.52
CA TYR A 224 -2.75 7.81 -17.75
C TYR A 224 -1.59 7.55 -18.71
N ASN A 225 -1.36 6.27 -19.00
CA ASN A 225 -0.92 5.75 -20.31
C ASN A 225 -1.78 4.51 -20.64
N PHE A 226 -3.10 4.64 -20.55
CA PHE A 226 -4.02 3.54 -20.84
C PHE A 226 -4.99 4.01 -21.93
N LEU A 227 -4.96 3.31 -23.07
CA LEU A 227 -5.72 3.53 -24.31
C LEU A 227 -6.88 4.54 -24.19
N GLY A 228 -6.84 5.61 -24.99
CA GLY A 228 -7.65 6.82 -24.88
C GLY A 228 -9.17 6.67 -24.81
N LEU A 229 -9.73 5.49 -25.05
CA LEU A 229 -11.16 5.23 -24.94
C LEU A 229 -11.65 5.17 -23.47
N VAL A 230 -10.83 4.65 -22.56
CA VAL A 230 -11.19 4.54 -21.13
C VAL A 230 -11.05 5.89 -20.43
N ALA A 231 -10.03 6.68 -20.81
CA ALA A 231 -9.84 8.04 -20.30
C ALA A 231 -11.03 8.97 -20.64
N LEU A 232 -11.62 8.83 -21.83
CA LEU A 232 -12.77 9.62 -22.25
C LEU A 232 -14.03 9.32 -21.42
N VAL A 233 -14.28 8.05 -21.08
CA VAL A 233 -15.42 7.64 -20.24
C VAL A 233 -15.28 8.22 -18.83
N TYR A 234 -14.08 8.14 -18.24
CA TYR A 234 -13.82 8.72 -16.93
C TYR A 234 -13.83 10.26 -16.97
N PHE A 235 -13.38 10.89 -18.05
CA PHE A 235 -13.43 12.34 -18.23
C PHE A 235 -14.87 12.85 -18.30
N ILE A 236 -15.74 12.15 -19.03
CA ILE A 236 -17.17 12.45 -19.09
C ILE A 236 -17.82 12.22 -17.72
N GLN A 237 -17.45 11.17 -16.98
CA GLN A 237 -17.91 10.98 -15.61
C GLN A 237 -17.43 12.09 -14.65
N ASP A 238 -16.19 12.57 -14.79
CA ASP A 238 -15.67 13.67 -13.96
C ASP A 238 -16.37 15.00 -14.26
N LEU A 239 -16.68 15.27 -15.54
CA LEU A 239 -17.46 16.43 -15.99
C LEU A 239 -18.91 16.39 -15.49
N ILE A 240 -19.54 15.22 -15.48
CA ILE A 240 -20.96 15.08 -15.10
C ILE A 240 -21.15 14.92 -13.58
N LEU A 241 -20.23 14.24 -12.88
CA LEU A 241 -20.41 13.82 -11.48
C LEU A 241 -19.49 14.53 -10.48
N GLY A 242 -18.53 15.34 -10.93
CA GLY A 242 -17.64 16.12 -10.07
C GLY A 242 -16.78 15.24 -9.15
N THR A 243 -16.22 14.15 -9.69
CA THR A 243 -15.52 13.13 -8.89
C THR A 243 -14.03 13.42 -8.63
N ASP A 244 -13.48 14.46 -9.26
CA ASP A 244 -12.09 14.94 -9.17
C ASP A 244 -11.04 13.85 -9.42
N HIS A 245 -11.35 12.86 -10.27
CA HIS A 245 -10.40 11.82 -10.65
C HIS A 245 -9.14 12.38 -11.33
N PHE A 246 -9.26 13.46 -12.10
CA PHE A 246 -8.15 14.01 -12.89
C PHE A 246 -7.27 15.06 -12.20
N ASN A 247 -7.57 15.48 -10.97
CA ASN A 247 -6.83 16.55 -10.30
C ASN A 247 -6.19 16.10 -8.97
N HIS A 248 -4.97 15.55 -9.07
CA HIS A 248 -4.19 15.06 -7.92
C HIS A 248 -4.05 16.13 -6.82
N LYS A 249 -3.81 17.39 -7.21
CA LYS A 249 -3.70 18.52 -6.29
C LYS A 249 -5.01 18.79 -5.56
N ALA A 250 -6.15 18.68 -6.25
CA ALA A 250 -7.47 18.79 -5.61
C ALA A 250 -7.76 17.63 -4.65
N ARG A 251 -7.33 16.40 -5.00
CA ARG A 251 -7.47 15.22 -4.12
C ARG A 251 -6.66 15.35 -2.84
N GLU A 252 -5.40 15.76 -2.92
CA GLU A 252 -4.55 15.98 -1.74
C GLU A 252 -5.11 17.07 -0.83
N VAL A 253 -5.60 18.18 -1.41
CA VAL A 253 -6.25 19.25 -0.64
C VAL A 253 -7.52 18.74 0.05
N LYS A 254 -8.35 17.92 -0.63
CA LYS A 254 -9.55 17.31 -0.01
C LYS A 254 -9.22 16.31 1.10
N LEU A 255 -8.13 15.54 0.96
CA LEU A 255 -7.65 14.62 2.00
C LEU A 255 -7.07 15.36 3.21
N SER A 256 -6.28 16.42 2.96
CA SER A 256 -5.76 17.31 4.01
C SER A 256 -6.90 17.97 4.78
N ALA A 257 -7.86 18.56 4.06
CA ALA A 257 -8.99 19.27 4.66
C ALA A 257 -9.88 18.35 5.52
N ALA A 258 -10.20 17.14 5.03
CA ALA A 258 -10.99 16.16 5.79
C ALA A 258 -10.24 15.68 7.05
N SER A 259 -8.93 15.46 6.95
CA SER A 259 -8.10 15.01 8.10
C SER A 259 -7.96 16.12 9.14
N LYS A 260 -7.78 17.37 8.72
CA LYS A 260 -7.74 18.54 9.63
C LYS A 260 -9.08 18.75 10.32
N LEU A 261 -10.20 18.64 9.60
CA LEU A 261 -11.51 18.75 10.23
C LEU A 261 -11.73 17.65 11.28
N GLN A 262 -11.26 16.42 11.03
CA GLN A 262 -11.31 15.34 12.02
C GLN A 262 -10.52 15.67 13.29
N LYS A 263 -9.33 16.28 13.16
CA LYS A 263 -8.52 16.75 14.29
C LYS A 263 -9.15 17.93 15.04
N ILE A 264 -9.86 18.80 14.34
CA ILE A 264 -10.61 19.92 14.96
C ILE A 264 -11.74 19.37 15.84
N LEU A 265 -12.44 18.34 15.35
CA LEU A 265 -13.60 17.73 16.02
C LEU A 265 -13.23 16.67 17.07
N ASP A 266 -11.95 16.28 17.17
CA ASP A 266 -11.49 15.33 18.18
C ASP A 266 -11.16 16.05 19.49
N PRO A 267 -11.94 15.83 20.57
CA PRO A 267 -11.70 16.47 21.87
C PRO A 267 -10.38 16.05 22.52
N LYS A 268 -9.75 14.94 22.09
CA LYS A 268 -8.45 14.48 22.60
C LYS A 268 -7.27 15.05 21.81
N CYS A 269 -7.54 15.76 20.71
CA CYS A 269 -6.50 16.33 19.87
C CYS A 269 -6.14 17.74 20.37
N HIS A 270 -4.97 17.88 21.00
CA HIS A 270 -4.45 19.16 21.51
C HIS A 270 -3.81 20.05 20.43
N GLU A 271 -3.82 19.62 19.16
CA GLU A 271 -3.25 20.36 18.04
C GLU A 271 -4.23 21.43 17.54
N GLN A 272 -3.77 22.68 17.48
CA GLN A 272 -4.56 23.79 16.93
C GLN A 272 -4.45 23.77 15.40
N CYS A 273 -5.49 23.23 14.78
CA CYS A 273 -5.56 23.08 13.33
C CYS A 273 -6.41 24.19 12.74
N ASN A 274 -5.82 25.04 11.89
CA ASN A 274 -6.55 26.01 11.08
C ASN A 274 -6.73 25.52 9.65
N LEU A 275 -7.95 25.71 9.12
CA LEU A 275 -8.28 25.43 7.72
C LEU A 275 -7.95 26.67 6.87
N ASN A 276 -7.11 26.50 5.86
CA ASN A 276 -6.82 27.56 4.89
C ASN A 276 -7.98 27.74 3.87
N PRO A 277 -8.00 28.81 3.06
CA PRO A 277 -9.09 29.05 2.12
C PRO A 277 -9.36 27.92 1.12
N SER A 278 -8.29 27.28 0.62
CA SER A 278 -8.39 26.15 -0.31
C SER A 278 -9.00 24.91 0.35
N GLU A 279 -8.68 24.66 1.62
CA GLU A 279 -9.24 23.55 2.41
C GLU A 279 -10.71 23.79 2.78
N ARG A 280 -11.08 25.03 3.12
CA ARG A 280 -12.48 25.42 3.33
C ARG A 280 -13.30 25.24 2.06
N LYS A 281 -12.78 25.70 0.92
CA LYS A 281 -13.43 25.48 -0.39
C LYS A 281 -13.56 23.99 -0.70
N ALA A 282 -12.54 23.19 -0.42
CA ALA A 282 -12.55 21.74 -0.63
C ALA A 282 -13.57 21.00 0.25
N LEU A 283 -13.79 21.47 1.48
CA LEU A 283 -14.81 20.93 2.40
C LEU A 283 -16.24 21.21 1.94
N SER A 284 -16.45 22.27 1.16
CA SER A 284 -17.77 22.63 0.61
C SER A 284 -18.03 22.06 -0.80
N ASP A 285 -17.11 21.24 -1.33
CA ASP A 285 -17.12 20.85 -2.74
C ASP A 285 -17.18 19.32 -2.97
N GLY A 286 -17.87 18.91 -4.05
CA GLY A 286 -18.00 17.52 -4.49
C GLY A 286 -18.55 16.56 -3.43
N ARG A 287 -18.01 15.33 -3.39
CA ARG A 287 -18.44 14.28 -2.44
C ARG A 287 -18.21 14.66 -0.98
N LEU A 288 -17.13 15.40 -0.68
CA LEU A 288 -16.84 15.88 0.67
C LEU A 288 -17.87 16.92 1.09
N GLY A 289 -18.17 17.89 0.22
CA GLY A 289 -19.24 18.88 0.42
C GLY A 289 -20.61 18.26 0.70
N LYS A 290 -20.97 17.18 0.00
CA LYS A 290 -22.22 16.45 0.29
C LYS A 290 -22.26 15.86 1.71
N ILE A 291 -21.14 15.33 2.20
CA ILE A 291 -21.03 14.83 3.58
C ILE A 291 -21.15 16.00 4.56
N ILE A 292 -20.44 17.10 4.33
CA ILE A 292 -20.49 18.30 5.19
C ILE A 292 -21.91 18.89 5.25
N ASN A 293 -22.59 19.02 4.10
CA ASN A 293 -23.94 19.58 4.04
C ASN A 293 -25.00 18.69 4.69
N LYS A 294 -24.84 17.36 4.62
CA LYS A 294 -25.70 16.41 5.34
C LYS A 294 -25.70 16.64 6.86
N HIS A 295 -24.59 17.16 7.40
CA HIS A 295 -24.44 17.51 8.81
C HIS A 295 -24.68 19.01 9.09
N GLY A 296 -25.31 19.73 8.15
CA GLY A 296 -25.76 21.12 8.33
C GLY A 296 -24.74 22.19 7.92
N GLY A 297 -23.69 21.81 7.20
CA GLY A 297 -22.72 22.75 6.61
C GLY A 297 -21.49 22.98 7.49
N LEU A 298 -20.43 23.51 6.86
CA LEU A 298 -19.12 23.64 7.50
C LEU A 298 -19.15 24.56 8.73
N ASP A 299 -19.85 25.70 8.64
CA ASP A 299 -19.89 26.67 9.73
C ASP A 299 -20.58 26.12 10.96
N LYS A 300 -21.70 25.38 10.77
CA LYS A 300 -22.40 24.70 11.86
C LYS A 300 -21.49 23.68 12.56
N ILE A 301 -20.82 22.82 11.80
CA ILE A 301 -19.90 21.81 12.32
C ILE A 301 -18.74 22.44 13.10
N LEU A 302 -18.20 23.57 12.62
CA LEU A 302 -17.13 24.29 13.32
C LEU A 302 -17.62 24.98 14.59
N THR A 303 -18.89 25.41 14.64
CA THR A 303 -19.51 25.99 15.84
C THR A 303 -19.82 24.92 16.90
N GLU A 304 -20.03 23.68 16.47
CA GLU A 304 -20.23 22.50 17.34
C GLU A 304 -18.91 21.85 17.77
N ALA A 305 -17.76 22.35 17.29
CA ALA A 305 -16.45 21.84 17.67
C ALA A 305 -16.15 22.18 19.15
N PRO A 306 -15.46 21.29 19.88
CA PRO A 306 -15.09 21.57 21.26
C PRO A 306 -14.19 22.81 21.34
N ASP A 307 -14.54 23.76 22.21
CA ASP A 307 -13.74 24.96 22.47
C ASP A 307 -12.34 24.56 22.91
N LYS A 308 -11.36 24.72 22.01
CA LYS A 308 -9.94 24.58 22.34
C LYS A 308 -9.50 25.89 23.00
N LEU A 309 -9.78 26.00 24.30
CA LEU A 309 -9.36 27.13 25.14
C LEU A 309 -7.89 27.46 24.88
N ALA A 310 -7.65 28.69 24.42
CA ALA A 310 -6.33 29.28 24.38
C ALA A 310 -5.74 29.25 25.79
N LYS A 311 -4.57 28.62 25.97
CA LYS A 311 -3.73 28.90 27.13
C LYS A 311 -3.34 30.37 27.04
N THR A 312 -4.11 31.20 27.73
CA THR A 312 -3.75 32.58 28.01
C THR A 312 -2.62 32.55 29.03
N ASP A 313 -1.61 33.36 28.80
CA ASP A 313 -0.59 33.77 29.76
C ASP A 313 -1.21 33.96 31.15
N ARG A 314 -0.79 33.12 32.10
CA ARG A 314 -0.83 33.43 33.53
C ARG A 314 0.14 32.49 34.23
N ASP A 315 1.38 32.93 34.27
CA ASP A 315 2.36 32.70 35.34
C ASP A 315 3.42 33.80 35.24
N GLN A 316 2.98 35.06 35.35
CA GLN A 316 3.78 36.13 35.94
C GLN A 316 3.16 36.47 37.29
N GLU A 317 4.02 36.67 38.27
CA GLU A 317 3.77 36.95 39.69
C GLU A 317 3.37 35.77 40.58
N MET A 318 4.39 35.06 41.07
CA MET A 318 4.72 35.06 42.50
C MET A 318 6.08 34.40 42.72
N ASN A 319 7.14 35.20 42.74
CA ASN A 319 8.21 35.00 43.72
C ASN A 319 9.02 36.30 43.88
N SER A 320 8.44 37.24 44.63
CA SER A 320 9.24 38.13 45.45
C SER A 320 9.76 37.31 46.63
N ASN A 321 11.08 37.09 46.70
CA ASN A 321 11.76 37.24 47.99
C ASN A 321 13.25 37.61 47.84
N PRO A 322 13.78 38.38 48.82
CA PRO A 322 15.04 39.11 48.77
C PRO A 322 16.20 38.30 49.37
N PHE A 323 17.39 38.86 49.20
CA PHE A 323 18.71 38.43 49.66
C PHE A 323 19.56 37.63 48.66
N SER A 324 20.73 38.24 48.41
CA SER A 324 21.96 37.77 47.77
C SER A 324 22.09 37.96 46.26
#